data_AF-A0A0C2HCF8-F1
#
_entry.id   AF-A0A0C2HCF8-F1
#
_cell.length_a   1.000
_cell.length_b   1.000
_cell.length_c   1.000
_cell.angle_alpha   90.00
_cell.angle_beta   90.00
_cell.angle_gamma   90.00
#
_symmetry.space_group_name_H-M   'P 1'
#
loop_
_entity.id
_entity.type
_entity.pdbx_description
1 polymer ?
#
loop_
_entity_poly.entity_id
_entity_poly.type
_entity_poly.pdbx_seq_one_letter_code
_entity_poly.pdbx_strand_id
1 'polypeptide(L)'
;MSEQSGNAIPAELERLLLDEPTQSEQLASMKATLDHLVILSSRNIHDRAETLRNTPSLLENQVEGGTRAQSKTGEELANLARACIDSECEKIDEELQKLRHVEAQLNAIVILVAQKLPAMVNMVLAQTENSEKRMQELAQFLQVDFTMVLDKVKTMSTHAPQQISRLIQASSRDLPGPSKSKSGDGANTYAQLNVDEFQDVEYHLEFDPIAAAQGEYRRLRPLSPVRSEQSSRKEQLGAAAESGVEPIAIDPEPVARWV
;
A
#
# COMPACT_ATOMS: atom_id res chain seq x y z
N MET A 1 22.22 -26.15 -45.99
CA MET A 1 20.92 -26.27 -45.28
C MET A 1 21.10 -25.56 -43.97
N SER A 2 20.61 -24.32 -43.89
CA SER A 2 20.76 -23.47 -42.70
C SER A 2 19.38 -23.25 -42.12
N GLU A 3 19.16 -23.83 -40.94
CA GLU A 3 17.94 -23.70 -40.17
C GLU A 3 17.87 -22.29 -39.58
N GLN A 4 17.01 -21.46 -40.16
CA GLN A 4 16.54 -20.22 -39.55
C GLN A 4 15.59 -20.59 -38.41
N SER A 5 16.15 -20.72 -37.20
CA SER A 5 15.37 -20.74 -35.96
C SER A 5 14.85 -19.31 -35.71
N GLY A 6 13.64 -19.06 -36.22
CA GLY A 6 12.89 -17.84 -36.00
C GLY A 6 12.44 -17.76 -34.56
N ASN A 7 13.10 -16.91 -33.79
CA ASN A 7 12.74 -16.54 -32.42
C ASN A 7 11.48 -15.64 -32.47
N ALA A 8 10.32 -16.25 -32.73
CA ALA A 8 9.03 -15.59 -32.66
C ALA A 8 8.65 -15.42 -31.19
N ILE A 9 9.00 -14.27 -30.61
CA ILE A 9 8.40 -13.83 -29.35
C ILE A 9 6.89 -13.69 -29.63
N PRO A 10 6.02 -14.43 -28.93
CA PRO A 10 4.61 -14.48 -29.28
C PRO A 10 3.96 -13.13 -29.00
N ALA A 11 3.36 -12.53 -30.02
CA ALA A 11 2.65 -11.24 -29.99
C ALA A 11 1.53 -11.17 -28.93
N GLU A 12 1.14 -12.31 -28.35
CA GLU A 12 0.18 -12.39 -27.24
C GLU A 12 0.78 -11.90 -25.92
N LEU A 13 2.11 -12.01 -25.71
CA LEU A 13 2.77 -11.49 -24.50
C LEU A 13 2.85 -9.97 -24.48
N GLU A 14 2.91 -9.33 -25.66
CA GLU A 14 2.96 -7.87 -25.80
C GLU A 14 1.58 -7.23 -25.56
N ARG A 15 0.49 -7.96 -25.85
CA ARG A 15 -0.89 -7.52 -25.53
C ARG A 15 -1.19 -7.59 -24.03
N LEU A 16 -0.68 -8.60 -23.33
CA LEU A 16 -0.86 -8.74 -21.88
C LEU A 16 -0.11 -7.69 -21.06
N LEU A 17 0.90 -7.05 -21.63
CA LEU A 17 1.70 -6.00 -20.97
C LEU A 17 1.19 -4.57 -21.23
N LEU A 18 0.20 -4.39 -22.12
CA LEU A 18 -0.30 -3.09 -22.55
C LEU A 18 -1.76 -2.80 -22.20
N ASP A 19 -2.51 -3.77 -21.67
CA ASP A 19 -3.85 -3.51 -21.15
C ASP A 19 -3.74 -2.80 -19.79
N GLU A 20 -3.42 -1.51 -19.87
CA GLU A 20 -3.55 -0.57 -18.77
C GLU A 20 -5.03 -0.56 -18.36
N PRO A 21 -5.36 -0.88 -17.09
CA PRO A 21 -6.75 -1.00 -16.66
C PRO A 21 -7.47 0.30 -16.95
N THR A 22 -8.62 0.20 -17.60
CA THR A 22 -9.40 1.37 -17.97
C THR A 22 -9.75 2.18 -16.72
N GLN A 23 -9.89 3.50 -16.84
CA GLN A 23 -10.26 4.35 -15.70
C GLN A 23 -11.55 3.86 -15.00
N SER A 24 -12.47 3.26 -15.77
CA SER A 24 -13.68 2.63 -15.23
C SER A 24 -13.37 1.40 -14.38
N GLU A 25 -12.46 0.53 -14.81
CA GLU A 25 -12.01 -0.63 -14.03
C GLU A 25 -11.25 -0.21 -12.79
N GLN A 26 -10.41 0.83 -12.86
CA GLN A 26 -9.74 1.39 -11.70
C GLN A 26 -10.74 1.95 -10.67
N LEU A 27 -11.75 2.70 -11.12
CA LEU A 27 -12.81 3.21 -10.25
C LEU A 27 -13.66 2.08 -9.64
N ALA A 28 -14.01 1.07 -10.44
CA ALA A 28 -14.75 -0.10 -9.95
C ALA A 28 -13.94 -0.88 -8.92
N SER A 29 -12.63 -1.04 -9.15
CA SER A 29 -11.70 -1.67 -8.22
C SER A 29 -11.60 -0.89 -6.91
N MET A 30 -11.38 0.43 -6.97
CA MET A 30 -11.35 1.30 -5.79
C MET A 30 -12.66 1.23 -4.99
N LYS A 31 -13.81 1.24 -5.68
CA LYS A 31 -15.12 1.07 -5.06
C LYS A 31 -15.23 -0.27 -4.34
N ALA A 32 -14.83 -1.37 -4.99
CA ALA A 32 -14.87 -2.70 -4.37
C ALA A 32 -13.96 -2.80 -3.13
N THR A 33 -12.77 -2.19 -3.17
CA THR A 33 -11.87 -2.12 -2.00
C THR A 33 -12.49 -1.33 -0.85
N LEU A 34 -13.13 -0.19 -1.15
CA LEU A 34 -13.87 0.60 -0.17
C LEU A 34 -15.03 -0.18 0.45
N ASP A 35 -15.87 -0.82 -0.38
CA ASP A 35 -16.99 -1.64 0.07
C ASP A 35 -16.50 -2.78 1.01
N HIS A 36 -15.38 -3.41 0.67
CA HIS A 36 -14.77 -4.46 1.49
C HIS A 36 -14.24 -3.93 2.84
N LEU A 37 -13.59 -2.76 2.86
CA LEU A 37 -13.12 -2.12 4.10
C LEU A 37 -14.29 -1.75 5.03
N VAL A 38 -15.40 -1.27 4.47
CA VAL A 38 -16.61 -0.96 5.24
C VAL A 38 -17.17 -2.22 5.90
N ILE A 39 -17.24 -3.34 5.16
CA ILE A 39 -17.70 -4.64 5.69
C ILE A 39 -16.77 -5.12 6.83
N LEU A 40 -15.45 -5.08 6.64
CA LEU A 40 -14.49 -5.51 7.66
C LEU A 40 -14.57 -4.67 8.93
N SER A 41 -14.70 -3.34 8.81
CA SER A 41 -14.82 -2.47 10.00
C SER A 41 -16.12 -2.72 10.76
N SER A 42 -17.24 -2.90 10.05
CA SER A 42 -18.55 -3.17 10.65
C SER A 42 -18.54 -4.50 11.40
N ARG A 43 -17.90 -5.53 10.84
CA ARG A 43 -17.74 -6.83 11.48
C ARG A 43 -16.87 -6.76 12.73
N ASN A 44 -15.73 -6.07 12.67
CA ASN A 44 -14.85 -5.92 13.82
C ASN A 44 -15.56 -5.18 14.98
N ILE A 45 -16.29 -4.10 14.69
CA ILE A 45 -17.10 -3.39 15.69
C ILE A 45 -18.16 -4.33 16.29
N HIS A 46 -18.82 -5.13 15.46
CA HIS A 46 -19.83 -6.10 15.92
C HIS A 46 -19.23 -7.17 16.84
N ASP A 47 -18.12 -7.79 16.45
CA ASP A 47 -17.45 -8.85 17.23
C ASP A 47 -16.96 -8.32 18.59
N ARG A 48 -16.46 -7.08 18.64
CA ARG A 48 -16.05 -6.42 19.90
C ARG A 48 -17.25 -6.06 20.77
N ALA A 49 -18.34 -5.57 20.17
CA ALA A 49 -19.57 -5.29 20.90
C ALA A 49 -20.22 -6.57 21.47
N GLU A 50 -20.16 -7.68 20.74
CA GLU A 50 -20.62 -8.99 21.20
C GLU A 50 -19.75 -9.50 22.36
N THR A 51 -18.43 -9.36 22.27
CA THR A 51 -17.51 -9.70 23.36
C THR A 51 -17.84 -8.91 24.63
N LEU A 52 -18.02 -7.59 24.51
CA LEU A 52 -18.42 -6.72 25.62
C LEU A 52 -19.81 -7.09 26.20
N ARG A 53 -20.76 -7.50 25.36
CA ARG A 53 -22.08 -7.97 25.82
C ARG A 53 -21.97 -9.27 26.63
N ASN A 54 -20.97 -10.10 26.35
CA ASN A 54 -20.77 -11.40 27.00
C ASN A 54 -19.84 -11.33 28.23
N THR A 55 -19.18 -10.20 28.52
CA THR A 55 -18.34 -10.08 29.73
C THR A 55 -19.12 -10.21 31.05
N PRO A 56 -20.37 -9.71 31.21
CA PRO A 56 -21.09 -9.84 32.47
C PRO A 56 -21.43 -11.30 32.82
N SER A 57 -21.80 -12.11 31.84
CA SER A 57 -22.12 -13.53 32.06
C SER A 57 -20.87 -14.35 32.40
N LEU A 58 -19.70 -13.97 31.89
CA LEU A 58 -18.43 -14.59 32.25
C LEU A 58 -18.04 -14.27 33.70
N LEU A 59 -18.37 -13.05 34.17
CA LEU A 59 -18.17 -12.62 35.55
C LEU A 59 -19.20 -13.23 36.52
N GLU A 60 -20.45 -13.40 36.10
CA GLU A 60 -21.55 -13.96 36.91
C GLU A 60 -21.29 -15.43 37.29
N ASN A 61 -20.77 -16.23 36.35
CA ASN A 61 -20.39 -17.63 36.59
C ASN A 61 -19.26 -17.80 37.63
N GLN A 62 -18.49 -16.76 37.93
CA GLN A 62 -17.44 -16.79 38.95
C GLN A 62 -17.97 -16.56 40.38
N VAL A 63 -19.15 -15.96 40.53
CA VAL A 63 -19.69 -15.54 41.83
C VAL A 63 -20.50 -16.65 42.51
N GLU A 64 -21.03 -17.61 41.74
CA GLU A 64 -22.05 -18.56 42.22
C GLU A 64 -21.49 -19.74 43.06
N GLY A 65 -20.17 -19.88 43.19
CA GLY A 65 -19.53 -21.01 43.90
C GLY A 65 -18.99 -20.75 45.31
N GLY A 66 -18.98 -19.50 45.81
CA GLY A 66 -18.16 -19.12 46.98
C GLY A 66 -18.95 -18.52 48.16
N THR A 67 -19.42 -19.36 49.09
CA THR A 67 -19.98 -18.90 50.36
C THR A 67 -18.93 -18.20 51.25
N ARG A 68 -19.17 -16.90 51.53
CA ARG A 68 -18.83 -16.19 52.78
C ARG A 68 -17.46 -15.50 52.96
N ALA A 69 -16.71 -15.21 51.90
CA ALA A 69 -15.61 -14.21 51.91
C ALA A 69 -15.90 -13.01 50.96
N GLN A 70 -17.17 -12.74 50.73
CA GLN A 70 -17.76 -12.17 49.50
C GLN A 70 -17.67 -10.65 49.26
N SER A 71 -17.07 -9.85 50.16
CA SER A 71 -17.08 -8.38 50.01
C SER A 71 -15.87 -7.85 49.22
N LYS A 72 -14.66 -8.35 49.51
CA LYS A 72 -13.44 -7.84 48.87
C LYS A 72 -13.27 -8.31 47.43
N THR A 73 -13.61 -9.57 47.16
CA THR A 73 -13.46 -10.18 45.82
C THR A 73 -14.45 -9.59 44.81
N GLY A 74 -15.66 -9.21 45.25
CA GLY A 74 -16.66 -8.59 44.38
C GLY A 74 -16.29 -7.17 43.95
N GLU A 75 -15.69 -6.38 44.84
CA GLU A 75 -15.21 -5.03 44.52
C GLU A 75 -14.03 -5.06 43.53
N GLU A 76 -13.07 -5.97 43.74
CA GLU A 76 -11.96 -6.19 42.82
C GLU A 76 -12.44 -6.62 41.43
N LEU A 77 -13.43 -7.53 41.37
CA LEU A 77 -14.03 -7.97 40.10
C LEU A 77 -14.77 -6.84 39.38
N ALA A 78 -15.53 -6.02 40.12
CA ALA A 78 -16.23 -4.87 39.56
C ALA A 78 -15.24 -3.78 39.07
N ASN A 79 -14.13 -3.58 39.77
CA ASN A 79 -13.06 -2.68 39.34
C ASN A 79 -12.37 -3.21 38.08
N LEU A 80 -12.09 -4.51 38.00
CA LEU A 80 -11.50 -5.14 36.82
C LEU A 80 -12.43 -5.05 35.60
N ALA A 81 -13.73 -5.31 35.80
CA ALA A 81 -14.74 -5.19 34.76
C ALA A 81 -14.83 -3.74 34.24
N ARG A 82 -14.85 -2.75 35.13
CA ARG A 82 -14.80 -1.32 34.75
C ARG A 82 -13.56 -0.98 33.95
N ALA A 83 -12.38 -1.36 34.42
CA ALA A 83 -11.13 -1.11 33.71
C ALA A 83 -11.08 -1.78 32.33
N CYS A 84 -11.66 -2.98 32.19
CA CYS A 84 -11.78 -3.68 30.92
C CYS A 84 -12.71 -2.96 29.94
N ILE A 85 -13.88 -2.52 30.43
CA ILE A 85 -14.84 -1.74 29.64
C ILE A 85 -14.21 -0.42 29.19
N ASP A 86 -13.58 0.31 30.11
CA ASP A 86 -12.94 1.60 29.83
C ASP A 86 -11.85 1.44 28.75
N SER A 87 -11.00 0.41 28.85
CA SER A 87 -9.97 0.13 27.84
C SER A 87 -10.54 -0.21 26.46
N GLU A 88 -11.65 -0.96 26.40
CA GLU A 88 -12.29 -1.25 25.12
C GLU A 88 -13.01 -0.02 24.53
N CYS A 89 -13.60 0.83 25.37
CA CYS A 89 -14.19 2.11 24.97
C CYS A 89 -13.13 3.05 24.37
N GLU A 90 -11.97 3.19 24.99
CA GLU A 90 -10.85 4.00 24.46
C GLU A 90 -10.44 3.53 23.06
N LYS A 91 -10.28 2.22 22.87
CA LYS A 91 -9.94 1.65 21.55
C LYS A 91 -11.04 1.84 20.51
N ILE A 92 -12.32 1.83 20.91
CA ILE A 92 -13.44 2.13 19.99
C ILE A 92 -13.39 3.60 19.58
N ASP A 93 -13.11 4.51 20.51
CA ASP A 93 -12.97 5.94 20.23
C ASP A 93 -11.80 6.22 19.27
N GLU A 94 -10.66 5.54 19.43
CA GLU A 94 -9.54 5.62 18.50
C GLU A 94 -9.92 5.19 17.07
N GLU A 95 -10.62 4.07 16.93
CA GLU A 95 -11.10 3.60 15.61
C GLU A 95 -12.14 4.56 15.01
N LEU A 96 -13.05 5.12 15.82
CA LEU A 96 -14.00 6.13 15.36
C LEU A 96 -13.31 7.44 14.92
N GLN A 97 -12.19 7.80 15.52
CA GLN A 97 -11.38 8.92 15.05
C GLN A 97 -10.72 8.62 13.70
N LYS A 98 -10.16 7.41 13.51
CA LYS A 98 -9.60 6.98 12.22
C LYS A 98 -10.66 6.99 11.12
N LEU A 99 -11.86 6.48 11.40
CA LEU A 99 -12.97 6.51 10.45
C LEU A 99 -13.39 7.93 10.06
N ARG A 100 -13.48 8.85 11.03
CA ARG A 100 -13.75 10.28 10.75
C ARG A 100 -12.67 10.93 9.88
N HIS A 101 -11.41 10.53 10.05
CA HIS A 101 -10.32 11.00 9.20
C HIS A 101 -10.48 10.52 7.75
N VAL A 102 -10.79 9.24 7.55
CA VAL A 102 -11.05 8.67 6.21
C VAL A 102 -12.26 9.33 5.55
N GLU A 103 -13.34 9.57 6.31
CA GLU A 103 -14.52 10.30 5.82
C GLU A 103 -14.16 11.71 5.35
N ALA A 104 -13.34 12.45 6.11
CA ALA A 104 -12.87 13.77 5.73
C ALA A 104 -12.03 13.75 4.43
N GLN A 105 -11.15 12.76 4.27
CA GLN A 105 -10.36 12.57 3.05
C GLN A 105 -11.25 12.25 1.83
N LEU A 106 -12.21 11.35 1.99
CA LEU A 106 -13.17 11.01 0.94
C LEU A 106 -13.99 12.23 0.51
N ASN A 107 -14.48 13.02 1.48
CA ASN A 107 -15.20 14.25 1.19
C ASN A 107 -14.34 15.26 0.42
N ALA A 108 -13.06 15.40 0.77
CA ALA A 108 -12.14 16.27 0.04
C ALA A 108 -11.94 15.82 -1.42
N ILE A 109 -11.81 14.51 -1.66
CA ILE A 109 -11.71 13.94 -3.02
C ILE A 109 -13.00 14.17 -3.80
N VAL A 110 -14.15 13.94 -3.19
CA VAL A 110 -15.46 14.17 -3.84
C VAL A 110 -15.59 15.64 -4.27
N ILE A 111 -15.21 16.58 -3.41
CA ILE A 111 -15.21 18.01 -3.74
C ILE A 111 -14.25 18.30 -4.90
N LEU A 112 -13.03 17.76 -4.86
CA LEU A 112 -12.03 17.95 -5.92
C LEU A 112 -12.53 17.43 -7.27
N VAL A 113 -13.08 16.21 -7.30
CA VAL A 113 -13.62 15.59 -8.51
C VAL A 113 -14.81 16.37 -9.03
N ALA A 114 -15.75 16.75 -8.16
CA ALA A 114 -16.91 17.54 -8.52
C ALA A 114 -16.54 18.92 -9.11
N GLN A 115 -15.43 19.52 -8.66
CA GLN A 115 -14.94 20.80 -9.19
C GLN A 115 -14.15 20.66 -10.49
N LYS A 116 -13.26 19.66 -10.59
CA LYS A 116 -12.31 19.54 -11.71
C LYS A 116 -12.87 18.79 -12.91
N LEU A 117 -13.67 17.75 -12.68
CA LEU A 117 -14.18 16.91 -13.75
C LEU A 117 -15.05 17.68 -14.75
N PRO A 118 -16.00 18.55 -14.35
CA PRO A 118 -16.80 19.31 -15.31
C PRO A 118 -15.95 20.23 -16.19
N ALA A 119 -14.92 20.87 -15.63
CA ALA A 119 -14.03 21.72 -16.40
C ALA A 119 -13.25 20.93 -17.45
N MET A 120 -12.73 19.75 -17.10
CA MET A 120 -12.04 18.87 -18.04
C MET A 120 -12.98 18.34 -19.13
N VAL A 121 -14.19 17.92 -18.76
CA VAL A 121 -15.21 17.46 -19.72
C VAL A 121 -15.58 18.58 -20.70
N ASN A 122 -15.84 19.79 -20.21
CA ASN A 122 -16.16 20.93 -21.07
C ASN A 122 -15.00 21.31 -22.00
N MET A 123 -13.76 21.22 -21.52
CA MET A 123 -12.57 21.45 -22.34
C MET A 123 -12.46 20.42 -23.46
N VAL A 124 -12.67 19.14 -23.17
CA VAL A 124 -12.64 18.07 -24.18
C VAL A 124 -13.78 18.25 -25.18
N LEU A 125 -14.99 18.57 -24.71
CA LEU A 125 -16.15 18.84 -25.59
C LEU A 125 -15.86 20.02 -26.54
N ALA A 126 -15.35 21.13 -26.02
CA ALA A 126 -14.95 22.27 -26.83
C ALA A 126 -13.84 21.91 -27.83
N GLN A 127 -12.89 21.05 -27.45
CA GLN A 127 -11.85 20.57 -28.37
C GLN A 127 -12.43 19.69 -29.48
N THR A 128 -13.41 18.84 -29.18
CA THR A 128 -14.08 17.99 -30.17
C THR A 128 -14.96 18.77 -31.14
N GLU A 129 -15.70 19.78 -30.67
CA GLU A 129 -16.50 20.65 -31.54
C GLU A 129 -15.60 21.42 -32.52
N ASN A 130 -14.47 21.94 -32.02
CA ASN A 130 -13.49 22.62 -32.85
C ASN A 130 -12.84 21.69 -33.87
N SER A 131 -12.54 20.44 -33.50
CA SER A 131 -11.95 19.48 -34.43
C SER A 131 -12.96 19.04 -35.50
N GLU A 132 -14.21 18.82 -35.13
CA GLU A 132 -15.30 18.53 -36.07
C GLU A 132 -15.47 19.65 -37.08
N LYS A 133 -15.54 20.91 -36.62
CA LYS A 133 -15.62 22.08 -37.51
C LYS A 133 -14.44 22.15 -38.48
N ARG A 134 -13.21 21.94 -38.00
CA ARG A 134 -12.01 21.91 -38.86
C ARG A 134 -12.05 20.77 -39.88
N MET A 135 -12.53 19.59 -39.49
CA MET A 135 -12.70 18.46 -40.40
C MET A 135 -13.76 18.75 -41.47
N GLN A 136 -14.83 19.46 -41.11
CA GLN A 136 -15.87 19.90 -42.03
C GLN A 136 -15.34 20.95 -43.03
N GLU A 137 -14.58 21.94 -42.56
CA GLU A 137 -13.90 22.94 -43.41
C GLU A 137 -12.92 22.26 -44.38
N LEU A 138 -12.16 21.27 -43.91
CA LEU A 138 -11.24 20.48 -44.74
C LEU A 138 -11.99 19.66 -45.80
N ALA A 139 -13.10 19.02 -45.44
CA ALA A 139 -13.94 18.27 -46.37
C ALA A 139 -14.52 19.18 -47.45
N GLN A 140 -14.98 20.38 -47.07
CA GLN A 140 -15.47 21.38 -48.00
C GLN A 140 -14.37 21.88 -48.95
N PHE A 141 -13.16 22.15 -48.43
CA PHE A 141 -12.02 22.57 -49.24
C PHE A 141 -11.59 21.50 -50.26
N LEU A 142 -11.60 20.23 -49.84
CA LEU A 142 -11.23 19.09 -50.68
C LEU A 142 -12.37 18.61 -51.60
N GLN A 143 -13.60 19.11 -51.42
CA GLN A 143 -14.81 18.67 -52.13
C GLN A 143 -15.05 17.16 -51.98
N VAL A 144 -14.83 16.63 -50.77
CA VAL A 144 -15.08 15.22 -50.43
C VAL A 144 -16.09 15.13 -49.29
N ASP A 145 -16.70 13.95 -49.13
CA ASP A 145 -17.59 13.69 -48.00
C ASP A 145 -16.84 13.78 -46.66
N PHE A 146 -17.50 14.38 -45.67
CA PHE A 146 -16.97 14.55 -44.30
C PHE A 146 -16.52 13.22 -43.69
N THR A 147 -17.26 12.14 -43.93
CA THR A 147 -16.94 10.79 -43.42
C THR A 147 -15.61 10.27 -43.97
N MET A 148 -15.25 10.59 -45.22
CA MET A 148 -13.97 10.19 -45.81
C MET A 148 -12.79 10.91 -45.14
N VAL A 149 -12.95 12.21 -44.83
CA VAL A 149 -11.94 12.97 -44.08
C VAL A 149 -11.80 12.40 -42.67
N LEU A 150 -12.92 12.12 -42.00
CA LEU A 150 -12.93 11.57 -40.65
C LEU A 150 -12.24 10.20 -40.58
N ASP A 151 -12.57 9.27 -41.48
CA ASP A 151 -11.92 7.95 -41.56
C ASP A 151 -10.43 8.07 -41.90
N LYS A 152 -10.05 9.00 -42.78
CA LYS A 152 -8.65 9.22 -43.12
C LYS A 152 -7.85 9.81 -41.95
N VAL A 153 -8.41 10.80 -41.25
CA VAL A 153 -7.79 11.37 -40.05
C VAL A 153 -7.69 10.31 -38.94
N LYS A 154 -8.74 9.51 -38.75
CA LYS A 154 -8.74 8.41 -37.78
C LYS A 154 -7.64 7.39 -38.09
N THR A 155 -7.56 6.91 -39.34
CA THR A 155 -6.48 5.98 -39.74
C THR A 155 -5.09 6.59 -39.58
N MET A 156 -4.91 7.87 -39.92
CA MET A 156 -3.64 8.57 -39.70
C MET A 156 -3.29 8.68 -38.21
N SER A 157 -4.26 9.01 -37.34
CA SER A 157 -4.03 9.12 -35.90
C SER A 157 -3.68 7.78 -35.27
N THR A 158 -4.29 6.68 -35.72
CA THR A 158 -3.96 5.33 -35.23
C THR A 158 -2.56 4.88 -35.64
N HIS A 159 -2.07 5.31 -36.81
CA HIS A 159 -0.75 4.92 -37.33
C HIS A 159 0.37 5.93 -37.03
N ALA A 160 0.06 7.15 -36.61
CA ALA A 160 1.04 8.19 -36.30
C ALA A 160 2.09 7.77 -35.24
N PRO A 161 1.74 7.07 -34.14
CA PRO A 161 2.73 6.64 -33.15
C PRO A 161 3.78 5.69 -33.76
N GLN A 162 3.36 4.80 -34.65
CA GLN A 162 4.24 3.83 -35.30
C GLN A 162 5.18 4.49 -36.32
N GLN A 163 4.74 5.56 -36.98
CA GLN A 163 5.58 6.31 -37.93
C GLN A 163 6.63 7.16 -37.23
N ILE A 164 6.27 7.80 -36.11
CA ILE A 164 7.21 8.60 -35.30
C ILE A 164 8.32 7.70 -34.74
N SER A 165 7.97 6.53 -34.19
CA SER A 165 8.95 5.55 -33.70
C SER A 165 9.92 5.06 -34.79
N ARG A 166 9.44 4.89 -36.03
CA ARG A 166 10.29 4.52 -37.17
C ARG A 166 11.21 5.66 -37.62
N LEU A 167 10.74 6.91 -37.58
CA LEU A 167 11.56 8.07 -37.94
C LEU A 167 12.71 8.28 -36.94
N ILE A 168 12.43 8.09 -35.65
CA ILE A 168 13.45 8.20 -34.58
C ILE A 168 14.51 7.09 -34.73
N GLN A 169 14.10 5.85 -35.05
CA GLN A 169 15.06 4.76 -35.30
C GLN A 169 15.87 4.93 -36.58
N ALA A 170 15.28 5.48 -37.64
CA ALA A 170 16.00 5.74 -38.89
C ALA A 170 17.03 6.87 -38.73
N SER A 171 16.69 7.94 -37.98
CA SER A 171 17.60 9.05 -37.73
C SER A 171 18.82 8.67 -36.87
N SER A 172 18.75 7.56 -36.11
CA SER A 172 19.87 7.11 -35.28
C SER A 172 20.91 6.26 -36.03
N ARG A 173 20.69 5.93 -37.31
CA ARG A 173 21.59 5.05 -38.09
C ARG A 173 22.60 5.76 -38.99
N ASP A 174 22.47 7.08 -39.17
CA ASP A 174 23.29 7.82 -40.14
C ASP A 174 24.35 8.76 -39.52
N LEU A 175 24.66 8.61 -38.22
CA LEU A 175 25.87 9.22 -37.67
C LEU A 175 27.08 8.32 -38.01
N PRO A 176 28.06 8.81 -38.79
CA PRO A 176 29.28 8.07 -39.08
C PRO A 176 30.04 7.89 -37.77
N GLY A 177 30.08 6.65 -37.30
CA GLY A 177 30.78 6.29 -36.07
C GLY A 177 32.26 6.69 -36.16
N PRO A 178 32.82 7.31 -35.11
CA PRO A 178 34.23 7.61 -35.06
C PRO A 178 35.03 6.30 -35.10
N SER A 179 36.01 6.31 -35.99
CA SER A 179 36.93 5.25 -36.35
C SER A 179 37.39 4.42 -35.15
N LYS A 180 37.25 3.09 -35.29
CA LYS A 180 37.81 2.08 -34.37
C LYS A 180 39.33 2.24 -34.25
N SER A 181 39.80 2.93 -33.22
CA SER A 181 41.15 2.72 -32.69
C SER A 181 41.11 1.57 -31.68
N LYS A 182 41.79 0.49 -32.04
CA LYS A 182 42.15 -0.62 -31.16
C LYS A 182 42.87 -0.14 -29.90
N SER A 183 42.67 -0.91 -28.83
CA SER A 183 43.59 -1.14 -27.72
C SER A 183 43.32 -0.36 -26.44
N GLY A 184 43.02 -1.12 -25.38
CA GLY A 184 43.21 -0.71 -24.00
C GLY A 184 41.92 -0.63 -23.20
N ASP A 185 41.59 -1.72 -22.50
CA ASP A 185 41.05 -1.75 -21.14
C ASP A 185 40.36 -0.43 -20.69
N GLY A 186 39.16 -0.21 -21.20
CA GLY A 186 38.42 1.03 -21.02
C GLY A 186 37.09 0.73 -20.35
N ALA A 187 37.03 0.94 -19.04
CA ALA A 187 35.79 0.97 -18.27
C ALA A 187 34.74 1.83 -18.99
N ASN A 188 33.58 1.23 -19.26
CA ASN A 188 32.41 1.96 -19.75
C ASN A 188 32.02 3.00 -18.70
N THR A 189 32.50 4.23 -18.90
CA THR A 189 32.21 5.35 -18.02
C THR A 189 30.84 5.87 -18.40
N TYR A 190 29.79 5.31 -17.80
CA TYR A 190 28.45 5.86 -17.89
C TYR A 190 28.44 7.19 -17.13
N ALA A 191 28.42 8.31 -17.85
CA ALA A 191 28.26 9.62 -17.24
C ALA A 191 26.82 9.73 -16.68
N GLN A 192 26.68 9.63 -15.35
CA GLN A 192 25.42 9.89 -14.66
C GLN A 192 25.07 11.39 -14.77
N LEU A 193 23.92 11.69 -15.37
CA LEU A 193 23.43 13.06 -15.56
C LEU A 193 23.02 13.77 -14.25
N ASN A 194 23.00 13.04 -13.11
CA ASN A 194 22.48 13.53 -11.83
C ASN A 194 23.47 13.36 -10.66
N VAL A 195 24.79 13.33 -10.92
CA VAL A 195 25.83 13.17 -9.87
C VAL A 195 25.69 14.20 -8.75
N ASP A 196 25.24 15.41 -9.07
CA ASP A 196 25.17 16.50 -8.11
C ASP A 196 23.99 16.37 -7.13
N GLU A 197 22.96 15.58 -7.47
CA GLU A 197 21.71 15.47 -6.71
C GLU A 197 21.71 14.26 -5.74
N PHE A 198 22.54 13.25 -6.01
CA PHE A 198 22.53 11.98 -5.26
C PHE A 198 23.94 11.53 -4.85
N GLN A 199 24.69 12.38 -4.17
CA GLN A 199 26.09 12.12 -3.76
C GLN A 199 26.26 10.89 -2.85
N ASP A 200 25.20 10.40 -2.21
CA ASP A 200 25.24 9.26 -1.27
C ASP A 200 24.62 7.96 -1.83
N VAL A 201 24.33 7.88 -3.13
CA VAL A 201 23.70 6.67 -3.71
C VAL A 201 24.72 5.86 -4.51
N GLU A 202 25.19 4.76 -3.93
CA GLU A 202 26.00 3.75 -4.61
C GLU A 202 25.09 2.88 -5.49
N TYR A 203 25.24 3.00 -6.81
CA TYR A 203 24.48 2.19 -7.76
C TYR A 203 25.25 0.90 -8.07
N HIS A 204 24.67 -0.24 -7.70
CA HIS A 204 25.20 -1.53 -8.11
C HIS A 204 24.72 -1.85 -9.54
N LEU A 205 25.66 -2.24 -10.41
CA LEU A 205 25.41 -2.60 -11.83
C LEU A 205 24.47 -3.81 -11.98
N GLU A 206 24.35 -4.63 -10.93
CA GLU A 206 23.43 -5.74 -10.86
C GLU A 206 22.24 -5.32 -9.99
N PHE A 207 21.15 -4.91 -10.63
CA PHE A 207 19.90 -4.61 -9.95
C PHE A 207 19.29 -5.93 -9.46
N ASP A 208 19.40 -6.20 -8.16
CA ASP A 208 18.68 -7.28 -7.49
C ASP A 208 17.31 -6.77 -7.00
N PRO A 209 16.21 -7.06 -7.73
CA PRO A 209 14.88 -6.60 -7.34
C PRO A 209 14.44 -7.16 -5.99
N ILE A 210 14.98 -8.31 -5.55
CA ILE A 210 14.65 -8.92 -4.26
C ILE A 210 15.33 -8.13 -3.13
N ALA A 211 16.60 -7.76 -3.31
CA ALA A 211 17.31 -6.90 -2.35
C ALA A 211 16.69 -5.50 -2.25
N ALA A 212 16.27 -4.91 -3.39
CA ALA A 212 15.59 -3.62 -3.42
C ALA A 212 14.24 -3.66 -2.67
N ALA A 213 13.44 -4.72 -2.86
CA ALA A 213 12.18 -4.91 -2.15
C ALA A 213 12.37 -5.18 -0.64
N GLN A 214 13.52 -5.77 -0.24
CA GLN A 214 13.84 -6.03 1.17
C GLN A 214 14.47 -4.81 1.88
N GLY A 215 14.92 -3.80 1.13
CA GLY A 215 15.67 -2.63 1.62
C GLY A 215 14.93 -1.74 2.63
N GLU A 216 13.60 -1.79 2.69
CA GLU A 216 12.82 -0.98 3.64
C GLU A 216 12.57 -1.63 5.01
N TYR A 217 12.72 -2.96 5.15
CA TYR A 217 12.31 -3.61 6.40
C TYR A 217 13.29 -3.42 7.57
N ARG A 218 14.52 -2.94 7.34
CA ARG A 218 15.51 -2.73 8.40
C ARG A 218 15.58 -1.31 8.96
N ARG A 219 15.04 -0.29 8.28
CA ARG A 219 15.10 1.10 8.79
C ARG A 219 13.96 1.47 9.75
N LEU A 220 12.99 0.58 9.95
CA LEU A 220 11.88 0.77 10.89
C LEU A 220 11.85 -0.30 12.00
N ARG A 221 13.01 -0.71 12.54
CA ARG A 221 13.04 -1.15 13.93
C ARG A 221 13.25 0.08 14.81
N PRO A 222 12.25 0.51 15.58
CA PRO A 222 12.53 1.31 16.76
C PRO A 222 13.60 0.57 17.57
N LEU A 223 14.68 1.27 17.91
CA LEU A 223 15.56 0.85 19.00
C LEU A 223 14.68 0.63 20.22
N SER A 224 14.38 -0.63 20.52
CA SER A 224 13.67 -0.99 21.73
C SER A 224 14.53 -0.58 22.93
N PRO A 225 14.00 0.14 23.91
CA PRO A 225 14.73 0.46 25.13
C PRO A 225 14.69 -0.75 26.06
N VAL A 226 15.34 -1.85 25.67
CA VAL A 226 15.54 -3.02 26.55
C VAL A 226 16.93 -2.92 27.15
N ARG A 227 17.15 -1.91 28.01
CA ARG A 227 18.35 -1.89 28.87
C ARG A 227 18.22 -1.04 30.14
N SER A 228 17.04 -1.04 30.78
CA SER A 228 16.83 -0.32 32.05
C SER A 228 16.12 -1.11 33.16
N GLU A 229 15.62 -2.33 32.92
CA GLU A 229 14.95 -3.10 33.98
C GLU A 229 15.86 -4.09 34.74
N GLN A 230 17.10 -4.32 34.27
CA GLN A 230 18.03 -5.23 34.96
C GLN A 230 18.88 -4.54 36.06
N SER A 231 18.92 -3.21 36.13
CA SER A 231 19.58 -2.50 37.26
C SER A 231 18.65 -2.33 38.47
N SER A 232 17.36 -2.09 38.27
CA SER A 232 16.43 -1.87 39.39
C SER A 232 16.13 -3.15 40.19
N ARG A 233 16.31 -4.33 39.59
CA ARG A 233 16.13 -5.61 40.31
C ARG A 233 17.35 -5.99 41.18
N LYS A 234 18.52 -5.37 40.95
CA LYS A 234 19.72 -5.61 41.75
C LYS A 234 19.80 -4.70 42.99
N GLU A 235 19.14 -3.54 42.96
CA GLU A 235 19.02 -2.67 44.14
C GLU A 235 17.89 -3.08 45.10
N GLN A 236 16.83 -3.78 44.65
CA GLN A 236 15.78 -4.26 45.56
C GLN A 236 16.13 -5.57 46.29
N LEU A 237 17.11 -6.34 45.81
CA LEU A 237 17.60 -7.56 46.50
C LEU A 237 18.67 -7.27 47.57
N GLY A 238 19.15 -6.03 47.68
CA GLY A 238 20.09 -5.60 48.73
C GLY A 238 19.42 -5.15 50.03
N ALA A 239 18.11 -4.89 50.03
CA ALA A 239 17.39 -4.35 51.20
C ALA A 239 16.60 -5.40 52.00
N ALA A 240 16.60 -6.67 51.58
CA ALA A 240 15.87 -7.76 52.24
C ALA A 240 16.74 -8.66 53.12
N ALA A 241 17.99 -8.28 53.41
CA ALA A 241 18.91 -9.06 54.26
C ALA A 241 18.91 -8.64 55.75
N GLU A 242 18.18 -7.59 56.16
CA GLU A 242 18.11 -7.15 57.57
C GLU A 242 16.79 -7.48 58.28
N SER A 243 15.79 -8.00 57.55
CA SER A 243 14.56 -8.51 58.18
C SER A 243 14.67 -10.02 58.29
N GLY A 244 15.12 -10.52 59.45
CA GLY A 244 15.24 -11.94 59.80
C GLY A 244 13.92 -12.70 59.76
N VAL A 245 13.36 -12.86 58.57
CA VAL A 245 12.17 -13.66 58.28
C VAL A 245 12.65 -14.86 57.49
N GLU A 246 12.60 -16.02 58.14
CA GLU A 246 12.92 -17.30 57.50
C GLU A 246 12.00 -17.54 56.30
N PRO A 247 12.54 -17.98 55.15
CA PRO A 247 11.73 -18.34 54.00
C PRO A 247 10.89 -19.58 54.33
N ILE A 248 9.57 -19.44 54.22
CA ILE A 248 8.62 -20.53 54.35
C ILE A 248 8.89 -21.53 53.21
N ALA A 249 9.38 -22.71 53.57
CA ALA A 249 9.51 -23.84 52.65
C ALA A 249 8.11 -24.30 52.22
N ILE A 250 7.71 -23.96 51.00
CA ILE A 250 6.52 -24.52 50.37
C ILE A 250 6.94 -25.84 49.75
N ASP A 251 6.49 -26.93 50.37
CA ASP A 251 6.65 -28.30 49.88
C ASP A 251 5.75 -28.48 48.64
N PRO A 252 6.30 -28.76 47.45
CA PRO A 252 5.47 -28.91 46.25
C PRO A 252 4.68 -30.21 46.31
N GLU A 253 3.35 -30.10 46.39
CA GLU A 253 2.43 -31.25 46.33
C GLU A 253 2.63 -32.06 45.04
N PRO A 254 2.48 -33.40 45.10
CA PRO A 254 2.68 -34.27 43.96
C PRO A 254 1.56 -34.13 42.92
N VAL A 255 1.94 -33.71 41.71
CA VAL A 255 1.06 -33.66 40.55
C VAL A 255 0.58 -35.07 40.19
N ALA A 256 -0.74 -35.28 40.26
CA ALA A 256 -1.37 -36.53 39.83
C ALA A 256 -1.17 -36.76 38.32
N ARG A 257 -0.50 -37.86 37.96
CA ARG A 257 -0.45 -38.38 36.59
C ARG A 257 -1.81 -39.00 36.25
N TRP A 258 -2.50 -38.42 35.28
CA TRP A 258 -3.63 -39.06 34.63
C TRP A 258 -3.10 -40.05 33.57
N VAL A 259 -3.57 -41.29 33.63
CA VAL A 259 -3.37 -42.38 32.66
C VAL A 259 -4.55 -42.41 31.70
#